data_AF-A0A1G1GI10-F1
#
_entry.id   AF-A0A1G1GI10-F1
#
_cell.length_a   1.000
_cell.length_b   1.000
_cell.length_c   1.000
_cell.angle_alpha   90.00
_cell.angle_beta   90.00
_cell.angle_gamma   90.00
#
_symmetry.space_group_name_H-M   'P 1'
#
loop_
_entity.id
_entity.type
_entity.pdbx_description
1 polymer ?
#
loop_
_entity_poly.entity_id
_entity_poly.type
_entity_poly.pdbx_seq_one_letter_code
_entity_poly.pdbx_strand_id
1 'polypeptide(L)'
;MINQPDEYRSEEEHIGSLLDINLTDVLQVLSVNKKTCTLFLKKGNEKGEIYLKDGRIVDASTGSISGESALFHLLDWEGADFYIGTSVEKNVTVRIEKDIHALILDWIEYRETHKGKEETKEQPLTSETTAKEVHTVVDETLVFLKRLESEGLIKAIHNES
;
A
#
# COMPACT_ATOMS: atom_id res chain seq x y z
N MET A 1 34.28 18.72 -19.53
CA MET A 1 33.76 17.54 -20.24
C MET A 1 33.45 16.50 -19.20
N ILE A 2 32.23 16.05 -18.93
CA ILE A 2 31.00 16.03 -19.72
C ILE A 2 29.85 16.06 -18.70
N ASN A 3 28.83 16.85 -18.99
CA ASN A 3 27.58 16.91 -18.25
C ASN A 3 26.92 15.53 -18.16
N GLN A 4 26.36 15.21 -16.99
CA GLN A 4 25.08 14.52 -16.91
C GLN A 4 24.29 15.14 -15.74
N PRO A 5 23.34 16.04 -16.04
CA PRO A 5 22.35 16.46 -15.07
C PRO A 5 21.34 15.31 -14.98
N ASP A 6 21.38 14.51 -13.92
CA ASP A 6 20.25 13.61 -13.67
C ASP A 6 19.12 14.48 -13.09
N GLU A 7 18.34 14.99 -14.03
CA GLU A 7 17.09 15.71 -13.87
C GLU A 7 16.22 15.10 -12.77
N TYR A 8 15.75 15.94 -11.85
CA TYR A 8 14.60 15.74 -10.95
C TYR A 8 13.92 14.36 -11.02
N ARG A 9 14.47 13.36 -10.31
CA ARG A 9 13.74 12.13 -10.00
C ARG A 9 12.89 12.37 -8.76
N SER A 10 11.90 13.24 -8.93
CA SER A 10 11.05 13.77 -7.85
C SER A 10 10.21 12.66 -7.20
N GLU A 11 10.57 12.40 -5.93
CA GLU A 11 9.66 12.11 -4.82
C GLU A 11 8.91 10.77 -4.80
N GLU A 12 9.61 9.65 -4.96
CA GLU A 12 9.13 8.33 -4.46
C GLU A 12 9.90 7.97 -3.18
N GLU A 13 9.25 8.08 -2.03
CA GLU A 13 9.82 7.66 -0.75
C GLU A 13 9.55 6.18 -0.52
N HIS A 14 10.62 5.40 -0.35
CA HIS A 14 10.51 3.99 0.04
C HIS A 14 10.13 3.90 1.52
N ILE A 15 8.95 3.37 1.79
CA ILE A 15 8.42 3.27 3.16
C ILE A 15 8.64 1.87 3.75
N GLY A 16 8.48 0.81 2.96
CA GLY A 16 8.76 -0.56 3.39
C GLY A 16 8.15 -1.63 2.48
N SER A 17 8.02 -2.85 3.01
CA SER A 17 7.44 -4.00 2.31
C SER A 17 6.13 -4.44 2.98
N LEU A 18 5.19 -4.96 2.19
CA LEU A 18 3.92 -5.53 2.65
C LEU A 18 4.08 -6.85 3.43
N LEU A 19 5.32 -7.30 3.67
CA LEU A 19 5.63 -8.35 4.63
C LEU A 19 5.51 -7.83 6.07
N ASP A 20 5.83 -6.55 6.29
CA ASP A 20 5.89 -5.93 7.62
C ASP A 20 4.60 -5.18 7.98
N ILE A 21 3.89 -4.65 6.98
CA ILE A 21 2.71 -3.81 7.18
C ILE A 21 1.61 -4.17 6.19
N ASN A 22 0.38 -4.34 6.67
CA ASN A 22 -0.79 -4.56 5.83
C ASN A 22 -1.09 -3.32 4.96
N LEU A 23 -1.31 -3.53 3.65
CA LEU A 23 -1.63 -2.46 2.71
C LEU A 23 -2.88 -1.66 3.13
N THR A 24 -3.86 -2.32 3.72
CA THR A 24 -5.06 -1.66 4.26
C THR A 24 -4.74 -0.64 5.35
N ASP A 25 -3.81 -0.95 6.25
CA ASP A 25 -3.43 -0.05 7.34
C ASP A 25 -2.69 1.18 6.80
N VAL A 26 -1.82 0.99 5.80
CA VAL A 26 -1.17 2.11 5.09
C VAL A 26 -2.23 3.01 4.45
N LEU A 27 -3.18 2.44 3.71
CA LEU A 27 -4.24 3.21 3.05
C LEU A 27 -5.13 3.93 4.09
N GLN A 28 -5.43 3.30 5.22
CA GLN A 28 -6.18 3.93 6.31
C GLN A 28 -5.44 5.12 6.91
N VAL A 29 -4.15 4.99 7.19
CA VAL A 29 -3.32 6.09 7.72
C VAL A 29 -3.29 7.26 6.73
N LEU A 30 -3.11 7.00 5.44
CA LEU A 30 -3.13 8.03 4.40
C LEU A 30 -4.49 8.71 4.27
N SER A 31 -5.56 7.92 4.41
CA SER A 31 -6.93 8.42 4.38
C SER A 31 -7.24 9.34 5.56
N VAL A 32 -6.91 8.92 6.78
CA VAL A 32 -7.10 9.72 8.02
C VAL A 32 -6.32 11.03 7.96
N ASN A 33 -5.10 11.00 7.41
CA ASN A 33 -4.28 12.20 7.23
C ASN A 33 -4.68 13.07 6.03
N LYS A 34 -5.73 12.68 5.29
CA LYS A 34 -6.20 13.35 4.06
C LYS A 34 -5.09 13.62 3.06
N LYS A 35 -4.12 12.69 2.99
CA LYS A 35 -2.99 12.81 2.08
C LYS A 35 -3.46 12.67 0.65
N THR A 36 -2.87 13.48 -0.22
CA THR A 36 -3.01 13.38 -1.68
C THR A 36 -1.67 12.87 -2.17
N CYS A 37 -1.62 11.60 -2.57
CA CYS A 37 -0.39 10.89 -2.95
C CYS A 37 -0.72 9.71 -3.87
N THR A 38 0.32 9.17 -4.51
CA THR A 38 0.23 7.93 -5.28
C THR A 38 1.02 6.86 -4.54
N LEU A 39 0.41 5.71 -4.29
CA LEU A 39 1.07 4.56 -3.67
C LEU A 39 1.45 3.57 -4.76
N PHE A 40 2.74 3.32 -4.92
CA PHE A 40 3.28 2.37 -5.88
C PHE A 40 3.58 1.06 -5.17
N LEU A 41 3.20 -0.04 -5.79
CA LEU A 41 3.36 -1.40 -5.31
C LEU A 41 4.19 -2.19 -6.32
N LYS A 42 5.12 -3.01 -5.84
CA LYS A 42 5.98 -3.81 -6.70
C LYS A 42 6.12 -5.23 -6.15
N LYS A 43 5.67 -6.21 -6.92
CA LYS A 43 5.78 -7.64 -6.60
C LYS A 43 6.51 -8.36 -7.73
N GLY A 44 7.83 -8.52 -7.59
CA GLY A 44 8.66 -9.08 -8.66
C GLY A 44 8.62 -8.23 -9.94
N ASN A 45 7.97 -8.74 -10.98
CA ASN A 45 7.75 -8.06 -12.26
C ASN A 45 6.40 -7.32 -12.35
N GLU A 46 5.51 -7.55 -11.40
CA GLU A 46 4.21 -6.90 -11.35
C GLU A 46 4.32 -5.54 -10.66
N LYS A 47 3.54 -4.57 -11.16
CA LYS A 47 3.47 -3.21 -10.62
C LYS A 47 2.01 -2.81 -10.43
N GLY A 48 1.75 -2.15 -9.31
CA GLY A 48 0.45 -1.59 -8.96
C GLY A 48 0.58 -0.13 -8.55
N GLU A 49 -0.47 0.63 -8.78
CA GLU A 49 -0.53 2.05 -8.49
C GLU A 49 -1.90 2.35 -7.87
N ILE A 50 -1.92 3.01 -6.71
CA ILE A 50 -3.14 3.44 -6.04
C ILE A 50 -3.08 4.95 -5.87
N TYR A 51 -4.06 5.65 -6.42
CA TYR A 51 -4.11 7.10 -6.39
C TYR A 51 -5.03 7.56 -5.27
N LEU A 52 -4.50 8.36 -4.36
CA LEU A 52 -5.22 8.98 -3.26
C LEU A 52 -5.29 10.49 -3.44
N LYS A 53 -6.47 11.05 -3.19
CA LYS A 53 -6.74 12.49 -3.24
C LYS A 53 -7.61 12.88 -2.06
N ASP A 54 -7.12 13.81 -1.23
CA ASP A 54 -7.76 14.23 0.02
C ASP A 54 -8.13 13.05 0.93
N GLY A 55 -7.27 12.02 0.98
CA GLY A 55 -7.52 10.79 1.73
C GLY A 55 -8.55 9.84 1.13
N ARG A 56 -9.08 10.14 -0.06
CA ARG A 56 -9.96 9.23 -0.81
C ARG A 56 -9.18 8.52 -1.91
N ILE A 57 -9.41 7.23 -2.05
CA ILE A 57 -8.89 6.46 -3.18
C ILE A 57 -9.73 6.86 -4.40
N VAL A 58 -9.10 7.46 -5.41
CA VAL A 58 -9.79 7.94 -6.61
C VAL A 58 -9.65 6.98 -7.78
N ASP A 59 -8.53 6.25 -7.85
CA ASP A 59 -8.29 5.22 -8.85
C ASP A 59 -7.24 4.24 -8.34
N ALA A 60 -7.21 3.05 -8.93
CA ALA A 60 -6.15 2.09 -8.75
C ALA A 60 -5.89 1.39 -10.09
N SER A 61 -4.66 0.97 -10.36
CA SER A 61 -4.32 0.26 -11.58
C SER A 61 -3.25 -0.79 -11.31
N THR A 62 -3.36 -1.93 -12.01
CA THR A 62 -2.33 -2.97 -12.01
C THR A 62 -2.43 -3.77 -13.29
N GLY A 63 -1.32 -3.91 -14.02
CA GLY A 63 -1.29 -4.60 -15.30
C GLY A 63 -2.33 -4.06 -16.30
N SER A 64 -3.41 -4.81 -16.53
CA SER A 64 -4.49 -4.46 -17.47
C SER A 64 -5.83 -4.11 -16.79
N ILE A 65 -5.89 -4.14 -15.46
CA ILE A 65 -7.10 -3.80 -14.69
C ILE A 65 -6.95 -2.45 -14.02
N SER A 66 -8.07 -1.76 -13.83
CA SER A 66 -8.14 -0.41 -13.22
C SER A 66 -9.42 -0.21 -12.41
N GLY A 67 -9.46 0.80 -11.54
CA GLY A 67 -10.56 1.08 -10.62
C GLY A 67 -10.64 0.11 -9.44
N GLU A 68 -11.86 -0.13 -8.94
CA GLU A 68 -12.10 -0.96 -7.74
C GLU A 68 -11.54 -2.38 -7.87
N SER A 69 -11.67 -3.00 -9.05
CA SER A 69 -11.14 -4.35 -9.28
C SER A 69 -9.62 -4.40 -9.13
N ALA A 70 -8.90 -3.39 -9.65
CA ALA A 70 -7.45 -3.30 -9.47
C ALA A 70 -7.08 -3.09 -7.99
N LEU A 71 -7.84 -2.25 -7.28
CA LEU A 71 -7.64 -2.06 -5.85
C LEU A 71 -7.77 -3.38 -5.09
N PHE A 72 -8.82 -4.17 -5.33
CA PHE A 72 -9.03 -5.44 -4.62
C PHE A 72 -7.92 -6.45 -4.91
N HIS A 73 -7.44 -6.52 -6.16
CA HIS A 73 -6.29 -7.35 -6.51
C HIS A 73 -5.00 -6.90 -5.81
N LEU A 74 -4.79 -5.59 -5.67
CA LEU A 74 -3.63 -5.06 -4.96
C LEU A 74 -3.71 -5.27 -3.45
N LEU A 75 -4.90 -5.20 -2.85
CA LEU A 75 -5.13 -5.54 -1.44
C LEU A 75 -4.83 -7.01 -1.12
N ASP A 76 -4.85 -7.88 -2.13
CA ASP A 76 -4.50 -9.30 -2.01
C ASP A 76 -2.99 -9.56 -2.15
N TRP A 77 -2.20 -8.55 -2.53
CA TRP A 77 -0.75 -8.73 -2.67
C TRP A 77 -0.05 -8.89 -1.33
N GLU A 78 0.38 -10.11 -1.06
CA GLU A 78 1.31 -10.39 0.04
C GLU A 78 2.75 -10.20 -0.41
N GLY A 79 3.55 -9.57 0.46
CA GLY A 79 5.00 -9.42 0.33
C GLY A 79 5.51 -8.55 -0.83
N ALA A 80 4.70 -7.63 -1.33
CA ALA A 80 5.13 -6.63 -2.30
C ALA A 80 5.87 -5.45 -1.63
N ASP A 81 6.84 -4.85 -2.30
CA ASP A 81 7.44 -3.57 -1.86
C ASP A 81 6.48 -2.42 -2.16
N PHE A 82 6.43 -1.40 -1.28
CA PHE A 82 5.60 -0.23 -1.51
C PHE A 82 6.36 1.11 -1.34
N TYR A 83 5.96 2.08 -2.15
CA TYR A 83 6.59 3.40 -2.25
C TYR A 83 5.50 4.47 -2.29
N ILE A 84 5.70 5.60 -1.61
CA ILE A 84 4.78 6.74 -1.69
C ILE A 84 5.36 7.83 -2.59
N GLY A 85 4.64 8.12 -3.65
CA GLY A 85 4.81 9.32 -4.47
C GLY A 85 4.02 10.50 -3.93
N THR A 86 4.67 11.62 -3.69
CA THR A 86 3.96 12.90 -3.40
C THR A 86 3.42 13.54 -4.69
N SER A 87 3.92 13.12 -5.85
CA SER A 87 3.46 13.60 -7.16
C SER A 87 2.14 12.91 -7.53
N VAL A 88 1.04 13.62 -7.35
CA VAL A 88 -0.27 13.16 -7.81
C VAL A 88 -0.47 13.62 -9.24
N GLU A 89 -0.58 12.67 -10.15
CA GLU A 89 -0.84 12.95 -11.56
C GLU A 89 -2.14 13.76 -11.69
N LYS A 90 -2.06 14.94 -12.30
CA LYS A 90 -3.20 15.89 -12.38
C LYS A 90 -4.37 15.37 -13.22
N ASN A 91 -4.19 14.27 -13.96
CA ASN A 91 -5.17 13.70 -14.90
C ASN A 91 -5.69 12.31 -14.50
N VAL A 92 -5.61 11.93 -13.22
CA VAL A 92 -6.21 10.67 -12.75
C VAL A 92 -7.73 10.74 -12.92
N THR A 93 -8.29 9.74 -13.60
CA THR A 93 -9.74 9.60 -13.74
C THR A 93 -10.31 9.08 -12.44
N VAL A 94 -11.29 9.76 -11.85
CA VAL A 94 -11.97 9.25 -10.66
C VAL A 94 -12.85 8.07 -11.09
N ARG A 95 -12.42 6.86 -10.72
CA ARG A 95 -13.15 5.60 -10.97
C ARG A 95 -13.70 5.00 -9.69
N ILE A 96 -13.18 5.44 -8.55
CA ILE A 96 -13.58 4.98 -7.23
C ILE A 96 -14.12 6.20 -6.48
N GLU A 97 -15.42 6.16 -6.15
CA GLU A 97 -16.10 7.24 -5.42
C GLU A 97 -16.41 6.87 -3.97
N LYS A 98 -16.25 5.58 -3.62
CA LYS A 98 -16.54 5.04 -2.31
C LYS A 98 -15.50 5.46 -1.28
N ASP A 99 -15.95 5.47 -0.02
CA ASP A 99 -15.07 5.66 1.12
C ASP A 99 -14.16 4.43 1.33
N ILE A 100 -12.96 4.65 1.86
CA ILE A 100 -11.99 3.57 2.13
C ILE A 100 -12.56 2.49 3.05
N HIS A 101 -13.35 2.87 4.06
CA HIS A 101 -13.95 1.91 4.97
C HIS A 101 -14.97 1.02 4.26
N ALA A 102 -15.76 1.61 3.34
CA ALA A 102 -16.68 0.86 2.50
C ALA A 102 -15.93 -0.08 1.55
N LEU A 103 -14.83 0.38 0.94
CA LEU A 103 -13.99 -0.45 0.06
C LEU A 103 -13.36 -1.63 0.80
N ILE A 104 -12.87 -1.41 2.03
CA ILE A 104 -12.30 -2.47 2.85
C ILE A 104 -13.38 -3.49 3.24
N LEU A 105 -14.58 -3.04 3.58
CA LEU A 105 -15.70 -3.92 3.91
C LEU A 105 -16.13 -4.75 2.68
N ASP A 106 -16.33 -4.09 1.53
CA ASP A 106 -16.65 -4.73 0.26
C ASP A 106 -15.56 -5.76 -0.11
N TRP A 107 -14.28 -5.45 0.12
CA TRP A 107 -13.16 -6.37 -0.12
C TRP A 107 -13.15 -7.58 0.83
N ILE A 108 -13.45 -7.38 2.12
CA ILE A 108 -13.59 -8.49 3.07
C ILE A 108 -14.73 -9.41 2.63
N GLU A 109 -15.87 -8.85 2.27
CA GLU A 109 -17.01 -9.62 1.75
C GLU A 109 -16.67 -10.31 0.43
N TYR A 110 -15.98 -9.62 -0.47
CA TYR A 110 -15.49 -10.19 -1.72
C TYR A 110 -14.56 -11.39 -1.48
N ARG A 111 -13.62 -11.30 -0.55
CA ARG A 111 -12.74 -12.44 -0.21
C ARG A 111 -13.51 -13.61 0.41
N GLU A 112 -14.44 -13.35 1.31
CA GLU A 112 -15.22 -14.41 1.96
C GLU A 112 -16.18 -15.11 0.98
N THR A 113 -16.77 -14.38 0.04
CA THR A 113 -17.62 -14.95 -1.02
C THR A 113 -16.82 -15.76 -2.06
N HIS A 114 -15.53 -15.47 -2.24
CA HIS A 114 -14.64 -16.17 -3.15
C HIS A 114 -13.72 -17.19 -2.47
N LYS A 115 -13.85 -17.40 -1.15
CA LYS A 115 -13.10 -18.37 -0.34
C LYS A 115 -13.38 -19.85 -0.64
N GLY A 116 -13.98 -20.14 -1.78
CA GLY A 116 -14.34 -21.48 -2.23
C GLY A 116 -13.57 -22.01 -3.46
N LYS A 117 -12.66 -21.24 -4.09
CA LYS A 117 -11.97 -21.70 -5.32
C LYS A 117 -10.56 -21.14 -5.56
N GLU A 118 -9.63 -21.20 -4.61
CA GLU A 118 -8.19 -21.09 -4.95
C GLU A 118 -7.35 -22.06 -4.10
N GLU A 119 -7.47 -23.35 -4.39
CA GLU A 119 -6.33 -24.27 -4.32
C GLU A 119 -5.56 -24.16 -5.65
N THR A 120 -4.24 -24.00 -5.55
CA THR A 120 -3.22 -24.22 -6.60
C THR A 120 -2.98 -23.12 -7.64
N LYS A 121 -1.96 -22.30 -7.37
CA LYS A 121 -0.89 -22.12 -8.36
C LYS A 121 0.47 -22.30 -7.68
N GLU A 122 0.96 -23.53 -7.77
CA GLU A 122 2.31 -23.93 -7.41
C GLU A 122 3.33 -23.05 -8.14
N GLN A 123 4.22 -22.40 -7.38
CA GLN A 123 5.58 -22.14 -7.83
C GLN A 123 6.49 -23.12 -7.07
N PRO A 124 7.21 -24.02 -7.77
CA PRO A 124 8.15 -24.90 -7.11
C PRO A 124 9.41 -24.10 -6.78
N LEU A 125 9.77 -24.00 -5.50
CA LEU A 125 11.17 -23.96 -5.09
C LEU A 125 11.28 -24.47 -3.65
N THR A 126 11.46 -25.78 -3.55
CA THR A 126 11.99 -26.48 -2.39
C THR A 126 13.46 -26.07 -2.19
N SER A 127 13.77 -25.52 -1.02
CA SER A 127 14.94 -25.84 -0.17
C SER A 127 15.20 -24.63 0.74
N GLU A 128 15.37 -24.69 2.04
CA GLU A 128 15.29 -25.71 3.08
C GLU A 128 15.48 -24.91 4.38
N THR A 129 14.75 -25.26 5.44
CA THR A 129 15.18 -25.12 6.85
C THR A 129 15.47 -23.69 7.35
N THR A 130 14.71 -23.12 8.30
CA THR A 130 14.78 -23.48 9.72
C THR A 130 13.65 -22.77 10.47
N ALA A 131 13.02 -23.48 11.42
CA ALA A 131 12.09 -22.94 12.40
C ALA A 131 12.67 -21.77 13.21
N LYS A 132 11.80 -20.80 13.56
CA LYS A 132 11.83 -19.80 14.67
C LYS A 132 11.09 -18.56 14.19
N GLU A 133 10.28 -17.83 14.92
CA GLU A 133 9.71 -17.88 16.25
C GLU A 133 8.54 -16.87 16.19
N VAL A 134 7.44 -17.16 16.88
CA VAL A 134 6.36 -16.19 17.09
C VAL A 134 6.86 -15.09 18.02
N HIS A 135 7.09 -13.86 17.54
CA HIS A 135 7.29 -12.71 18.44
C HIS A 135 7.02 -11.33 17.80
N THR A 136 6.19 -10.54 18.50
CA THR A 136 6.17 -9.05 18.59
C THR A 136 5.62 -8.17 17.45
N VAL A 137 4.32 -8.26 17.16
CA VAL A 137 3.60 -7.29 16.28
C VAL A 137 3.41 -5.89 16.95
N VAL A 138 3.57 -5.78 18.27
CA VAL A 138 3.29 -4.52 19.01
C VAL A 138 4.45 -3.52 19.05
N ASP A 139 5.70 -3.95 18.87
CA ASP A 139 6.86 -3.05 18.98
C ASP A 139 7.11 -2.30 17.66
N GLU A 140 6.94 -2.98 16.52
CA GLU A 140 7.28 -2.45 15.20
C GLU A 140 6.23 -1.43 14.70
N THR A 141 4.95 -1.63 15.05
CA THR A 141 3.89 -0.64 14.76
C THR A 141 4.16 0.70 15.47
N LEU A 142 4.68 0.66 16.70
CA LEU A 142 5.06 1.87 17.46
C LEU A 142 6.27 2.56 16.85
N VAL A 143 7.26 1.80 16.36
CA VAL A 143 8.42 2.33 15.65
C VAL A 143 8.00 3.04 14.37
N PHE A 144 7.07 2.46 13.61
CA PHE A 144 6.51 3.05 12.41
C PHE A 144 5.79 4.38 12.69
N LEU A 145 4.89 4.41 13.68
CA LEU A 145 4.17 5.62 14.08
C LEU A 145 5.12 6.74 14.53
N LYS A 146 6.16 6.40 15.30
CA LYS A 146 7.15 7.36 15.80
C LYS A 146 8.03 7.93 14.69
N ARG A 147 8.30 7.12 13.65
CA ARG A 147 9.01 7.57 12.46
C ARG A 147 8.17 8.55 11.64
N LEU A 148 6.89 8.26 11.43
CA LEU A 148 5.96 9.17 10.75
C LEU A 148 5.79 10.51 11.48
N GLU A 149 5.83 10.52 12.82
CA GLU A 149 5.88 11.76 13.60
C GLU A 149 7.18 12.56 13.36
N SER A 150 8.32 11.87 13.37
CA SER A 150 9.62 12.52 13.12
C SER A 150 9.75 13.08 11.70
N GLU A 151 9.07 12.47 10.74
CA GLU A 151 8.99 12.90 9.34
C GLU A 151 7.88 13.97 9.14
N GLY A 152 7.14 14.33 10.20
CA GLY A 152 6.08 15.34 10.17
C GLY A 152 4.84 14.93 9.36
N LEU A 153 4.71 13.63 9.06
CA LEU A 153 3.63 13.06 8.26
C LEU A 153 2.35 12.90 9.08
N ILE A 154 2.48 12.73 10.41
CA ILE A 154 1.38 12.68 11.38
C ILE A 154 1.72 13.52 12.61
N LYS A 155 0.72 14.05 13.32
CA LYS A 155 0.89 14.61 14.67
C LYS A 155 0.43 13.58 15.68
N ALA A 156 1.23 13.26 16.70
CA ALA A 156 0.72 12.55 17.87
C ALA A 156 -0.51 13.27 18.41
N ILE A 157 -1.60 12.54 18.53
CA ILE A 157 -2.69 12.94 19.39
C ILE A 157 -2.16 12.71 20.81
N HIS A 158 -1.61 13.75 21.44
CA HIS A 158 -1.34 13.74 22.86
C HIS A 158 -2.69 13.61 23.57
N ASN A 159 -3.11 12.38 23.89
CA ASN A 159 -4.23 12.16 24.79
C ASN A 159 -3.74 12.38 26.22
N GLU A 160 -3.60 13.65 26.58
CA GLU A 160 -3.38 14.08 27.95
C GLU A 160 -4.74 14.17 28.65
N SER A 161 -5.09 13.13 29.43
CA SER A 161 -5.82 13.18 30.71
C SER A 161 -6.11 11.77 31.22
#